data_AF-A0A2E5DW42-F1
#
_entry.id   AF-A0A2E5DW42-F1
#
_cell.length_a   1.000
_cell.length_b   1.000
_cell.length_c   1.000
_cell.angle_alpha   90.00
_cell.angle_beta   90.00
_cell.angle_gamma   90.00
#
_symmetry.space_group_name_H-M   'P 1'
#
loop_
_entity.id
_entity.type
_entity.pdbx_description
1 polymer ?
#
loop_
_entity_poly.entity_id
_entity_poly.type
_entity_poly.pdbx_seq_one_letter_code
_entity_poly.pdbx_strand_id
1 'polypeptide(L)'
;MTQVSKITIYGDQPAQMVEGLAAQFRDGGAAPLYTPETQTLELDSALPRDQVMDLVGEFLQAESHEARVLPTHDAGRIAVKPAVRAL
;
A
#
# COMPACT_ATOMS: atom_id res chain seq x y z
N MET A 1 18.18 8.20 3.54
CA MET A 1 16.78 7.95 3.93
C MET A 1 15.96 8.13 2.67
N THR A 2 15.19 7.11 2.23
CA THR A 2 14.41 7.19 0.99
C THR A 2 12.92 7.27 1.31
N GLN A 3 12.26 8.27 0.74
CA GLN A 3 10.85 8.59 0.89
C GLN A 3 10.04 7.81 -0.15
N VAL A 4 8.86 7.30 0.22
CA VAL A 4 7.94 6.64 -0.72
C VAL A 4 6.94 7.65 -1.24
N SER A 5 6.80 7.71 -2.57
CA SER A 5 5.82 8.57 -3.24
C SER A 5 4.65 7.79 -3.86
N LYS A 6 4.79 6.47 -4.07
CA LYS A 6 3.80 5.69 -4.82
C LYS A 6 3.66 4.23 -4.37
N ILE A 7 2.46 3.84 -3.94
CA ILE A 7 2.11 2.44 -3.69
C ILE A 7 1.35 1.90 -4.91
N THR A 8 1.84 0.81 -5.48
CA THR A 8 1.16 0.10 -6.57
C THR A 8 0.56 -1.19 -6.02
N ILE A 9 -0.77 -1.32 -6.11
CA ILE A 9 -1.48 -2.51 -5.69
C ILE A 9 -1.78 -3.30 -6.96
N TYR A 10 -1.35 -4.55 -7.00
CA TYR A 10 -1.42 -5.39 -8.19
C TYR A 10 -2.47 -6.49 -7.99
N GLY A 11 -3.25 -6.75 -9.05
CA GLY A 11 -4.19 -7.86 -9.13
C GLY A 11 -5.64 -7.47 -8.87
N ASP A 12 -6.49 -8.47 -8.65
CA ASP A 12 -7.93 -8.34 -8.40
C ASP A 12 -8.25 -7.94 -6.95
N GLN A 13 -7.48 -7.01 -6.37
CA GLN A 13 -7.67 -6.64 -4.97
C GLN A 13 -9.01 -5.93 -4.79
N PRO A 14 -9.73 -6.19 -3.68
CA PRO A 14 -11.01 -5.54 -3.45
C PRO A 14 -10.79 -4.04 -3.27
N ALA A 15 -11.62 -3.22 -3.93
CA ALA A 15 -11.57 -1.76 -3.83
C ALA A 15 -11.58 -1.29 -2.35
N GLN A 16 -12.31 -1.99 -1.49
CA GLN A 16 -12.36 -1.77 -0.04
C GLN A 16 -10.97 -1.81 0.63
N MET A 17 -10.09 -2.72 0.22
CA MET A 17 -8.73 -2.80 0.77
C MET A 17 -7.92 -1.56 0.36
N VAL A 18 -8.05 -1.11 -0.89
CA VAL A 18 -7.33 0.06 -1.39
C VAL A 18 -7.83 1.35 -0.74
N GLU A 19 -9.15 1.47 -0.58
CA GLU A 19 -9.80 2.57 0.12
C GLU A 19 -9.42 2.61 1.60
N GLY A 20 -9.36 1.44 2.26
CA GLY A 20 -8.89 1.32 3.63
C GLY A 20 -7.44 1.75 3.80
N LEU A 21 -6.55 1.33 2.90
CA LEU A 21 -5.17 1.82 2.87
C LEU A 21 -5.10 3.33 2.67
N ALA A 22 -5.87 3.87 1.72
CA ALA A 22 -5.94 5.31 1.52
C ALA A 22 -6.41 6.04 2.79
N ALA A 23 -7.44 5.53 3.49
CA ALA A 23 -7.88 6.11 4.77
C ALA A 23 -6.78 6.07 5.84
N GLN A 24 -6.12 4.92 6.01
CA GLN A 24 -5.03 4.74 6.98
C GLN A 24 -3.90 5.77 6.78
N PHE A 25 -3.53 6.03 5.52
CA PHE A 25 -2.48 7.01 5.21
C PHE A 25 -2.93 8.46 5.38
N ARG A 26 -4.21 8.74 5.12
CA ARG A 26 -4.80 10.07 5.39
C ARG A 26 -4.72 10.42 6.87
N ASP A 27 -5.03 9.47 7.74
CA ASP A 27 -4.94 9.65 9.20
C ASP A 27 -3.49 9.75 9.68
N GLY A 28 -2.55 9.11 8.98
CA GLY A 28 -1.11 9.27 9.18
C GLY A 28 -0.51 10.58 8.66
N GLY A 29 -1.34 11.52 8.16
CA GLY A 29 -0.91 12.82 7.66
C GLY A 29 -0.33 12.82 6.24
N ALA A 30 -0.48 11.73 5.49
CA ALA A 30 -0.20 11.70 4.06
C ALA A 30 -1.41 12.19 3.26
N ALA A 31 -1.19 12.70 2.05
CA ALA A 31 -2.26 12.97 1.09
C ALA A 31 -2.35 11.83 0.05
N PRO A 32 -3.19 10.81 0.29
CA PRO A 32 -3.37 9.70 -0.63
C PRO A 32 -4.22 10.09 -1.84
N LEU A 33 -3.74 9.76 -3.04
CA LEU A 33 -4.48 9.83 -4.30
C LEU A 33 -4.72 8.41 -4.81
N TYR A 34 -5.97 7.96 -4.74
CA TYR A 34 -6.39 6.66 -5.26
C TYR A 34 -6.90 6.78 -6.69
N THR A 35 -6.36 5.98 -7.59
CA THR A 35 -6.85 5.82 -8.97
C THR A 35 -7.52 4.44 -9.12
N PRO A 36 -8.87 4.36 -9.12
CA PRO A 36 -9.59 3.08 -9.15
C PRO A 36 -9.29 2.24 -10.40
N GLU A 37 -9.14 2.87 -11.57
CA GLU A 37 -8.92 2.19 -12.85
C GLU A 37 -7.62 1.37 -12.88
N THR A 38 -6.60 1.85 -12.19
CA THR A 38 -5.25 1.24 -12.17
C THR A 38 -4.89 0.65 -10.81
N GLN A 39 -5.84 0.66 -9.86
CA GLN A 39 -5.64 0.27 -8.46
C GLN A 39 -4.34 0.82 -7.87
N THR A 40 -4.04 2.08 -8.17
CA THR A 40 -2.80 2.73 -7.73
C THR A 40 -3.12 3.71 -6.61
N LEU A 41 -2.34 3.64 -5.53
CA LEU A 41 -2.43 4.56 -4.40
C LEU A 41 -1.14 5.38 -4.36
N GLU A 42 -1.21 6.63 -4.81
CA GLU A 42 -0.09 7.55 -4.69
C GLU A 42 -0.14 8.24 -3.32
N LEU A 43 1.01 8.42 -2.68
CA LEU A 43 1.11 9.02 -1.36
C LEU A 43 2.03 10.22 -1.46
N ASP A 44 1.47 11.42 -1.29
CA ASP A 44 2.29 12.60 -1.05
C ASP A 44 2.54 12.72 0.45
N SER A 45 3.69 12.24 0.89
CA SER A 45 4.01 12.03 2.30
C SER A 45 5.50 12.11 2.57
N ALA A 46 5.90 12.81 3.65
CA ALA A 46 7.29 12.81 4.13
C ALA A 46 7.71 11.49 4.82
N LEU A 47 6.81 10.51 4.91
CA LEU A 47 7.08 9.26 5.62
C LEU A 47 8.17 8.45 4.90
N PRO A 48 9.17 7.92 5.65
CA PRO A 48 10.18 7.03 5.11
C PRO A 48 9.55 5.70 4.68
N ARG A 49 10.19 5.04 3.70
CA ARG A 49 9.71 3.78 3.13
C ARG A 49 9.35 2.73 4.16
N ASP A 50 10.21 2.53 5.16
CA ASP A 50 10.03 1.47 6.15
C ASP A 50 8.75 1.69 6.98
N GLN A 51 8.49 2.94 7.38
CA GLN A 51 7.25 3.30 8.08
C GLN A 51 6.01 3.09 7.21
N VAL A 52 6.10 3.38 5.92
CA VAL A 52 5.00 3.10 4.98
C VAL A 52 4.79 1.60 4.85
N MET A 53 5.86 0.79 4.74
CA MET A 53 5.76 -0.66 4.68
C MET A 53 5.14 -1.25 5.95
N ASP A 54 5.51 -0.73 7.12
CA ASP A 54 4.94 -1.15 8.40
C ASP A 54 3.44 -0.83 8.46
N LEU A 55 3.03 0.40 8.10
CA LEU A 55 1.61 0.80 8.06
C LEU A 55 0.78 -0.06 7.10
N VAL A 56 1.31 -0.38 5.91
CA VAL A 56 0.63 -1.30 4.98
C VAL A 56 0.53 -2.70 5.61
N GLY A 57 1.61 -3.20 6.20
CA GLY A 57 1.64 -4.52 6.83
C GLY A 57 0.64 -4.65 7.97
N GLU A 58 0.61 -3.66 8.86
CA GLU A 58 -0.34 -3.57 9.98
C GLU A 58 -1.78 -3.52 9.49
N PHE A 59 -2.10 -2.69 8.49
CA PHE A 59 -3.43 -2.64 7.89
C PHE A 59 -3.87 -3.99 7.34
N LEU A 60 -3.02 -4.63 6.53
CA LEU A 60 -3.35 -5.93 5.92
C LEU A 60 -3.57 -7.02 6.98
N GLN A 61 -2.81 -6.99 8.08
CA GLN A 61 -2.98 -7.92 9.18
C GLN A 61 -4.26 -7.64 10.00
N ALA A 62 -4.53 -6.37 10.30
CA ALA A 62 -5.69 -5.95 11.09
C ALA A 62 -7.01 -6.28 10.38
N GLU A 63 -7.10 -5.97 9.10
CA GLU A 63 -8.28 -6.23 8.27
C GLU A 63 -8.32 -7.68 7.72
N SER A 64 -7.38 -8.53 8.13
CA SER A 64 -7.29 -9.94 7.72
C SER A 64 -7.30 -10.14 6.19
N HIS A 65 -6.72 -9.20 5.45
CA HIS A 65 -6.65 -9.29 4.01
C HIS A 65 -5.60 -10.33 3.60
N GLU A 66 -5.97 -11.24 2.68
CA GLU A 66 -5.03 -12.18 2.05
C GLU A 66 -4.14 -11.42 1.04
N ALA A 67 -3.35 -10.46 1.50
CA ALA A 67 -2.38 -9.71 0.69
C ALA A 67 -1.04 -9.58 1.40
N ARG A 68 0.03 -9.39 0.62
CA ARG A 68 1.39 -9.21 1.14
C ARG A 68 2.10 -8.08 0.41
N VAL A 69 2.97 -7.40 1.15
CA VAL A 69 3.91 -6.44 0.59
C VAL A 69 5.04 -7.17 -0.11
N LEU A 70 5.36 -6.78 -1.33
CA LEU A 70 6.48 -7.30 -2.10
C LEU A 70 7.61 -6.26 -2.15
N PRO A 71 8.87 -6.71 -2.04
CA PRO A 71 10.00 -5.84 -2.25
C PRO A 71 10.01 -5.32 -3.69
N THR A 72 10.24 -4.02 -3.82
CA THR A 72 10.37 -3.30 -5.08
C THR A 72 11.84 -2.89 -5.28
N HIS A 73 12.31 -2.89 -6.53
CA HIS A 73 13.63 -2.34 -6.85
C HIS A 73 13.65 -0.80 -6.87
N ASP A 74 12.48 -0.18 -6.99
CA ASP A 74 12.31 1.27 -6.95
C ASP A 74 12.05 1.71 -5.51
N ALA A 75 13.00 2.45 -4.95
CA ALA A 75 13.00 2.88 -3.56
C ALA A 75 11.87 3.87 -3.23
N GLY A 76 11.20 4.47 -4.23
CA GLY A 76 10.02 5.30 -4.05
C GLY A 76 8.70 4.53 -4.13
N ARG A 77 8.74 3.22 -4.39
CA ARG A 77 7.54 2.40 -4.65
C ARG A 77 7.37 1.25 -3.67
N ILE A 78 6.12 0.88 -3.39
CA ILE A 78 5.77 -0.35 -2.66
C ILE A 78 4.77 -1.14 -3.50
N ALA A 79 4.96 -2.45 -3.57
CA ALA A 79 4.08 -3.35 -4.29
C ALA A 79 3.22 -4.15 -3.30
N VAL A 80 1.91 -4.19 -3.47
CA VAL A 80 1.01 -5.06 -2.68
C VAL A 80 0.36 -6.07 -3.63
N LYS A 81 0.43 -7.37 -3.29
CA LYS A 81 -0.17 -8.46 -4.09
C LYS A 81 -0.99 -9.41 -3.23
N PRO A 82 -1.97 -10.11 -3.80
CA PRO A 82 -2.67 -11.18 -3.08
C PRO A 82 -1.65 -12.18 -2.53
N ALA A 83 -1.88 -12.63 -1.30
CA ALA A 83 -1.20 -13.74 -0.70
C ALA A 83 -1.65 -15.00 -1.43
N VAL A 84 -0.99 -15.29 -2.55
CA VAL A 84 -1.22 -16.54 -3.28
C VAL A 84 -0.92 -17.68 -2.32
N ARG A 85 -1.94 -18.45 -1.93
CA ARG A 85 -1.73 -19.75 -1.29
C ARG A 85 -0.89 -20.57 -2.26
N ALA A 86 0.35 -20.88 -1.88
CA ALA A 86 1.11 -21.88 -2.60
C ALA A 86 0.30 -23.18 -2.53
N LEU A 87 -0.19 -23.63 -3.69
CA LEU A 87 -0.69 -24.99 -3.90
C LEU A 87 0.50 -25.96 -3.91
#